data_AF-A0A1M5VD83-F1
#
_entry.id   AF-A0A1M5VD83-F1
#
_cell.length_a   1.000
_cell.length_b   1.000
_cell.length_c   1.000
_cell.angle_alpha   90.00
_cell.angle_beta   90.00
_cell.angle_gamma   90.00
#
_symmetry.space_group_name_H-M   'P 1'
#
loop_
_entity.id
_entity.type
_entity.pdbx_description
1 polymer ?
#
loop_
_entity_poly.entity_id
_entity_poly.type
_entity_poly.pdbx_seq_one_letter_code
_entity_poly.pdbx_strand_id
1 'polypeptide(L)'
;MENDAGNNLLKAKGINRLDHENAKKVFRAGDLYNSLGLTRETIRHYEKIGLLKPRQNKDNNYREFSTYDFTRLLIVDFYKKRGLTLSEIHQIIEGLSLSEIYGVLERKRVEIENKLREEQRILKMLQETSDFHAEFESSLNVFSIRKAPVYEILGELSAITAFEEYPEKALGIMDQNAEDLFGKMLREITFDRTGYTGTKMYIVNKLAPERKAPPGLLDIGSCMYTVTESGRFNDADDAMIGEIHERGYRWADAHNVKLKGVVYINIALVAFQDQKERLFFEAWAPIEED
;
A
#
# COMPACT_ATOMS: atom_id res chain seq x y z
N MET A 1 10.81 -57.28 -50.53
CA MET A 1 11.05 -55.82 -50.51
C MET A 1 11.19 -55.44 -49.05
N GLU A 2 12.44 -55.48 -48.57
CA GLU A 2 12.86 -54.94 -47.29
C GLU A 2 13.09 -53.42 -47.40
N ASN A 3 13.24 -52.79 -46.22
CA ASN A 3 13.51 -51.37 -45.92
C ASN A 3 12.24 -50.51 -45.89
N ASP A 4 11.98 -49.66 -44.89
CA ASP A 4 12.92 -48.76 -44.23
C ASP A 4 12.33 -48.18 -42.91
N ALA A 5 12.14 -48.99 -41.87
CA ALA A 5 11.63 -48.53 -40.57
C ALA A 5 12.71 -48.49 -39.47
N GLY A 6 13.98 -48.52 -39.89
CA GLY A 6 15.13 -48.71 -39.00
C GLY A 6 16.10 -47.55 -39.00
N ASN A 7 15.68 -46.28 -39.04
CA ASN A 7 16.67 -45.20 -38.95
C ASN A 7 16.16 -43.82 -38.49
N ASN A 8 15.45 -43.73 -37.36
CA ASN A 8 15.15 -42.42 -36.75
C ASN A 8 15.55 -42.25 -35.27
N LEU A 9 16.12 -43.27 -34.62
CA LEU A 9 16.65 -43.13 -33.25
C LEU A 9 18.11 -42.64 -33.19
N LEU A 10 18.83 -42.55 -34.32
CA LEU A 10 20.28 -42.27 -34.33
C LEU A 10 20.66 -40.78 -34.52
N LYS A 11 19.71 -39.86 -34.77
CA LYS A 11 20.02 -38.43 -34.93
C LYS A 11 20.01 -37.59 -33.64
N ALA A 12 19.66 -38.18 -32.49
CA ALA A 12 19.68 -37.48 -31.20
C ALA A 12 21.08 -37.39 -30.55
N LYS A 13 22.06 -38.21 -30.97
CA LYS A 13 23.41 -38.26 -30.35
C LYS A 13 24.27 -37.01 -30.61
N GLY A 14 23.85 -36.09 -31.46
CA GLY A 14 24.63 -34.92 -31.87
C GLY A 14 24.14 -33.55 -31.37
N ILE A 15 22.93 -33.46 -30.82
CA ILE A 15 22.33 -32.14 -30.52
C ILE A 15 22.99 -31.50 -29.28
N ASN A 16 23.47 -32.32 -28.33
CA ASN A 16 24.02 -31.81 -27.07
C ASN A 16 25.21 -32.64 -26.57
N ARG A 17 26.23 -32.80 -27.44
CA ARG A 17 27.41 -33.64 -27.18
C ARG A 17 28.15 -33.25 -25.89
N LEU A 18 28.32 -31.95 -25.64
CA LEU A 18 29.01 -31.44 -24.45
C LEU A 18 28.25 -31.74 -23.15
N ASP A 19 26.91 -31.68 -23.16
CA ASP A 19 26.10 -32.03 -21.99
C ASP A 19 26.16 -33.53 -21.70
N HIS A 20 26.21 -34.37 -22.73
CA HIS A 20 26.43 -35.80 -22.56
C HIS A 20 27.83 -36.13 -22.03
N GLU A 21 28.87 -35.44 -22.52
CA GLU A 21 30.24 -35.58 -22.01
C GLU A 21 30.34 -35.07 -20.55
N ASN A 22 29.64 -33.98 -20.23
CA ASN A 22 29.60 -33.42 -18.89
C ASN A 22 28.69 -34.18 -17.92
N ALA A 23 27.78 -35.03 -18.39
CA ALA A 23 26.81 -35.75 -17.54
C ALA A 23 27.47 -36.54 -16.39
N LYS A 24 28.72 -37.01 -16.59
CA LYS A 24 29.51 -37.73 -15.57
C LYS A 24 30.46 -36.83 -14.76
N LYS A 25 30.45 -35.52 -15.01
CA LYS A 25 31.33 -34.58 -14.33
C LYS A 25 30.93 -34.43 -12.87
N VAL A 26 31.95 -34.42 -12.02
CA VAL A 26 31.83 -34.18 -10.59
C VAL A 26 32.35 -32.78 -10.31
N PHE A 27 31.57 -32.01 -9.56
CA PHE A 27 31.88 -30.65 -9.15
C PHE A 27 32.22 -30.63 -7.68
N ARG A 28 33.20 -29.82 -7.30
CA ARG A 28 33.43 -29.45 -5.90
C ARG A 28 32.56 -28.25 -5.56
N ALA A 29 32.35 -28.03 -4.27
CA ALA A 29 31.57 -26.88 -3.81
C ALA A 29 32.11 -25.54 -4.35
N GLY A 30 33.44 -25.41 -4.46
CA GLY A 30 34.11 -24.25 -5.06
C GLY A 30 33.71 -23.97 -6.51
N ASP A 31 33.53 -25.02 -7.30
CA ASP A 31 33.11 -24.90 -8.70
C ASP A 31 31.67 -24.36 -8.79
N LEU A 32 30.81 -24.79 -7.87
CA LEU A 32 29.42 -24.32 -7.78
C LEU A 32 29.32 -22.87 -7.31
N TYR A 33 30.12 -22.46 -6.32
CA TYR A 33 30.13 -21.09 -5.82
C TYR A 33 30.43 -20.10 -6.95
N ASN A 34 31.51 -20.37 -7.70
CA ASN A 34 31.99 -19.49 -8.74
C ASN A 34 31.06 -19.49 -9.96
N SER A 35 30.53 -20.65 -10.33
CA SER A 35 29.71 -20.78 -11.55
C SER A 35 28.28 -20.26 -11.39
N LEU A 36 27.74 -20.29 -10.16
CA LEU A 36 26.34 -19.93 -9.88
C LEU A 36 26.18 -18.70 -8.99
N GLY A 37 27.29 -18.04 -8.61
CA GLY A 37 27.27 -16.88 -7.70
C GLY A 37 26.74 -17.21 -6.31
N LEU A 38 26.91 -18.46 -5.84
CA LEU A 38 26.40 -18.93 -4.56
C LEU A 38 27.48 -18.85 -3.48
N THR A 39 27.08 -18.49 -2.26
CA THR A 39 27.99 -18.53 -1.11
C THR A 39 28.14 -19.93 -0.55
N ARG A 40 29.22 -20.15 0.22
CA ARG A 40 29.41 -21.38 0.98
C ARG A 40 28.27 -21.60 1.99
N GLU A 41 27.78 -20.55 2.65
CA GLU A 41 26.60 -20.67 3.52
C GLU A 41 25.36 -21.13 2.73
N THR A 42 25.14 -20.61 1.52
CA THR A 42 23.96 -20.97 0.71
C THR A 42 23.93 -22.46 0.38
N ILE A 43 25.04 -23.03 -0.09
CA ILE A 43 25.12 -24.47 -0.37
C ILE A 43 24.94 -25.30 0.91
N ARG A 44 25.57 -24.91 2.03
CA ARG A 44 25.39 -25.59 3.33
C ARG A 44 23.93 -25.55 3.78
N HIS A 45 23.26 -24.42 3.58
CA HIS A 45 21.85 -24.27 3.92
C HIS A 45 20.99 -25.19 3.06
N TYR A 46 21.20 -25.23 1.73
CA TYR A 46 20.47 -26.10 0.81
C TYR A 46 20.73 -27.58 1.07
N GLU A 47 21.93 -27.98 1.47
CA GLU A 47 22.22 -29.32 1.99
C GLU A 47 21.40 -29.61 3.26
N LYS A 48 21.41 -28.70 4.23
CA LYS A 48 20.69 -28.85 5.51
C LYS A 48 19.19 -29.04 5.34
N ILE A 49 18.58 -28.31 4.39
CA ILE A 49 17.13 -28.42 4.10
C ILE A 49 16.83 -29.46 3.01
N GLY A 50 17.80 -30.28 2.61
CA GLY A 50 17.60 -31.41 1.71
C GLY A 50 17.39 -31.07 0.24
N LEU A 51 17.53 -29.81 -0.17
CA LEU A 51 17.50 -29.39 -1.59
C LEU A 51 18.69 -29.96 -2.37
N LEU A 52 19.84 -30.10 -1.71
CA LEU A 52 21.03 -30.76 -2.25
C LEU A 52 21.38 -31.98 -1.41
N LYS A 53 21.79 -33.05 -2.07
CA LYS A 53 22.22 -34.29 -1.42
C LYS A 53 23.57 -34.72 -2.02
N PRO A 54 24.64 -33.93 -1.83
CA PRO A 54 25.95 -34.25 -2.41
C PRO A 54 26.48 -35.56 -1.84
N ARG A 55 27.29 -36.24 -2.65
CA ARG A 55 27.99 -37.45 -2.22
C ARG A 55 29.26 -37.05 -1.48
N GLN A 56 29.56 -37.77 -0.40
CA GLN A 56 30.87 -37.68 0.23
C GLN A 56 31.82 -38.68 -0.46
N ASN A 57 32.96 -38.18 -0.93
CA ASN A 57 34.00 -39.03 -1.50
C ASN A 57 34.64 -39.86 -0.36
N LYS A 58 34.73 -41.18 -0.57
CA LYS A 58 35.20 -42.12 0.45
C LYS A 58 36.70 -42.03 0.72
N ASP A 59 37.47 -41.52 -0.24
CA ASP A 59 38.94 -41.55 -0.19
C ASP A 59 39.53 -40.28 0.42
N ASN A 60 38.84 -39.14 0.30
CA ASN A 60 39.35 -37.83 0.73
C ASN A 60 38.34 -37.01 1.55
N ASN A 61 37.16 -37.57 1.85
CA ASN A 61 36.07 -36.95 2.62
C ASN A 61 35.52 -35.63 2.06
N TYR A 62 35.93 -35.20 0.86
CA TYR A 62 35.39 -33.99 0.23
C TYR A 62 33.97 -34.22 -0.31
N ARG A 63 33.21 -33.13 -0.37
CA ARG A 63 31.86 -33.13 -0.98
C ARG A 63 31.98 -33.03 -2.49
N GLU A 64 31.26 -33.92 -3.14
CA GLU A 64 31.17 -34.06 -4.58
C GLU A 64 29.71 -33.89 -5.02
N PHE A 65 29.52 -32.98 -5.97
CA PHE A 65 28.23 -32.63 -6.53
C PHE A 65 28.18 -33.16 -7.95
N SER A 66 27.03 -33.71 -8.31
CA SER A 66 26.77 -34.20 -9.66
C SER A 66 26.26 -33.09 -10.57
N THR A 67 26.20 -33.37 -11.87
CA THR A 67 25.42 -32.56 -12.82
C THR A 67 23.95 -32.42 -12.41
N TYR A 68 23.38 -33.43 -11.75
CA TYR A 68 22.02 -33.37 -11.23
C TYR A 68 21.87 -32.39 -10.06
N ASP A 69 22.86 -32.28 -9.19
CA ASP A 69 22.88 -31.26 -8.14
C ASP A 69 23.03 -29.85 -8.74
N PHE A 70 23.84 -29.71 -9.80
CA PHE A 70 23.97 -28.46 -10.54
C PHE A 70 22.65 -28.03 -11.19
N THR A 71 21.96 -28.92 -11.89
CA THR A 71 20.65 -28.59 -12.50
C THR A 71 19.58 -28.31 -11.45
N ARG A 72 19.60 -29.01 -10.31
CA ARG A 72 18.75 -28.65 -9.15
C ARG A 72 18.99 -27.24 -8.66
N LEU A 73 20.25 -26.80 -8.57
CA LEU A 73 20.56 -25.41 -8.18
C LEU A 73 20.01 -24.39 -9.18
N LEU A 74 20.03 -24.69 -10.48
CA LEU A 74 19.41 -23.84 -11.50
C LEU A 74 17.89 -23.75 -11.31
N ILE A 75 17.23 -24.86 -10.98
CA ILE A 75 15.79 -24.90 -10.67
C ILE A 75 15.49 -24.07 -9.41
N VAL A 76 16.31 -24.20 -8.37
CA VAL A 76 16.18 -23.40 -7.15
C VAL A 76 16.30 -21.90 -7.47
N ASP A 77 17.30 -21.49 -8.23
CA ASP A 77 17.45 -20.08 -8.66
C ASP A 77 16.23 -19.59 -9.45
N PHE A 78 15.75 -20.40 -10.40
CA PHE A 78 14.61 -20.07 -11.26
C PHE A 78 13.34 -19.76 -10.47
N TYR A 79 12.99 -20.59 -9.49
CA TYR A 79 11.78 -20.39 -8.68
C TYR A 79 12.00 -19.36 -7.56
N LYS A 80 13.21 -19.28 -7.00
CA LYS A 80 13.54 -18.25 -5.99
C LYS A 80 13.42 -16.84 -6.57
N LYS A 81 13.87 -16.63 -7.82
CA LYS A 81 13.69 -15.35 -8.54
C LYS A 81 12.23 -15.02 -8.88
N ARG A 82 11.31 -15.98 -8.76
CA ARG A 82 9.86 -15.77 -8.84
C ARG A 82 9.20 -15.55 -7.47
N GLY A 83 10.01 -15.41 -6.43
CA GLY A 83 9.54 -15.11 -5.08
C GLY A 83 9.00 -16.31 -4.31
N LEU A 84 9.21 -17.54 -4.79
CA LEU A 84 8.85 -18.75 -4.03
C LEU A 84 9.83 -18.96 -2.87
N THR A 85 9.28 -19.45 -1.77
CA THR A 85 10.06 -19.84 -0.59
C THR A 85 10.85 -21.13 -0.87
N LEU A 86 11.93 -21.35 -0.12
CA LEU A 86 12.72 -22.58 -0.26
C LEU A 86 11.90 -23.84 0.05
N SER A 87 10.87 -23.74 0.90
CA SER A 87 9.95 -24.84 1.21
C SER A 87 9.08 -25.20 0.00
N GLU A 88 8.50 -24.21 -0.69
CA GLU A 88 7.71 -24.45 -1.90
C GLU A 88 8.58 -25.02 -3.02
N ILE A 89 9.79 -24.50 -3.17
CA ILE A 89 10.77 -25.03 -4.14
C ILE A 89 11.13 -26.47 -3.83
N HIS A 90 11.28 -26.83 -2.55
CA HIS A 90 11.54 -28.20 -2.14
C HIS A 90 10.41 -29.14 -2.58
N GLN A 91 9.14 -28.77 -2.33
CA GLN A 91 7.99 -29.54 -2.76
C GLN A 91 7.96 -29.74 -4.28
N ILE A 92 8.24 -28.69 -5.05
CA ILE A 92 8.33 -28.78 -6.52
C ILE A 92 9.40 -29.81 -6.93
N ILE A 93 10.57 -29.78 -6.31
CA ILE A 93 11.67 -30.71 -6.60
C ILE A 93 11.33 -32.15 -6.15
N GLU A 94 10.51 -32.32 -5.12
CA GLU A 94 10.01 -33.62 -4.66
C GLU A 94 8.92 -34.22 -5.54
N GLY A 95 8.40 -33.45 -6.51
CA GLY A 95 7.57 -33.98 -7.59
C GLY A 95 6.11 -33.57 -7.55
N LEU A 96 5.80 -32.32 -7.19
CA LEU A 96 4.48 -31.75 -7.45
C LEU A 96 4.06 -31.95 -8.91
N SER A 97 2.80 -32.28 -9.12
CA SER A 97 2.17 -32.32 -10.45
C SER A 97 2.15 -30.93 -11.08
N LEU A 98 2.00 -30.87 -12.41
CA LEU A 98 1.91 -29.59 -13.13
C LEU A 98 0.78 -28.68 -12.61
N SER A 99 -0.35 -29.29 -12.21
CA SER A 99 -1.48 -28.55 -11.63
C SER A 99 -1.13 -27.95 -10.26
N GLU A 100 -0.42 -28.70 -9.41
CA GLU A 100 0.02 -28.21 -8.10
C GLU A 100 1.06 -27.09 -8.24
N ILE A 101 2.00 -27.22 -9.17
CA ILE A 101 2.98 -26.17 -9.49
C ILE A 101 2.26 -24.91 -9.96
N TYR A 102 1.29 -25.04 -10.87
CA TYR A 102 0.46 -23.92 -11.31
C TYR A 102 -0.24 -23.24 -10.13
N GLY A 103 -0.81 -24.02 -9.20
CA GLY A 103 -1.42 -23.50 -7.99
C GLY A 103 -0.45 -22.72 -7.09
N VAL A 104 0.80 -23.18 -6.91
CA VAL A 104 1.83 -22.44 -6.16
C VAL A 104 2.13 -21.10 -6.83
N LEU A 105 2.35 -21.12 -8.15
CA LEU A 105 2.67 -19.92 -8.93
C LEU A 105 1.52 -18.91 -8.91
N GLU A 106 0.28 -19.38 -9.03
CA GLU A 106 -0.90 -18.54 -9.05
C GLU A 106 -1.17 -17.88 -7.68
N ARG A 107 -0.98 -18.62 -6.58
CA ARG A 107 -1.01 -18.03 -5.23
C ARG A 107 0.03 -16.93 -5.08
N LYS A 108 1.26 -17.16 -5.57
CA LYS A 108 2.32 -16.15 -5.54
C LYS A 108 1.97 -14.92 -6.39
N ARG A 109 1.38 -15.11 -7.57
CA ARG A 109 0.92 -14.02 -8.44
C ARG A 109 -0.10 -13.15 -7.71
N VAL A 110 -1.14 -13.75 -7.14
CA VAL A 110 -2.19 -13.03 -6.40
C VAL A 110 -1.62 -12.31 -5.18
N GLU A 111 -0.69 -12.94 -4.44
CA GLU A 111 0.00 -12.29 -3.31
C GLU A 111 0.73 -11.01 -3.74
N ILE A 112 1.48 -11.06 -4.85
CA ILE A 112 2.21 -9.90 -5.38
C ILE A 112 1.24 -8.83 -5.90
N GLU A 113 0.15 -9.22 -6.56
CA GLU A 113 -0.87 -8.26 -7.02
C GLU A 113 -1.56 -7.54 -5.87
N ASN A 114 -1.83 -8.22 -4.76
CA ASN A 114 -2.35 -7.59 -3.54
C ASN A 114 -1.35 -6.58 -2.99
N LYS A 115 -0.06 -6.95 -2.92
CA LYS A 115 1.00 -6.04 -2.46
C LYS A 115 1.12 -4.82 -3.35
N LEU A 116 1.08 -4.99 -4.68
CA LEU A 116 1.14 -3.86 -5.62
C LEU A 116 -0.04 -2.90 -5.43
N ARG A 117 -1.26 -3.42 -5.22
CA ARG A 117 -2.43 -2.58 -4.91
C ARG A 117 -2.22 -1.77 -3.63
N GLU A 118 -1.67 -2.39 -2.59
CA GLU A 118 -1.41 -1.73 -1.32
C GLU A 118 -0.33 -0.65 -1.45
N GLU A 119 0.79 -0.95 -2.09
CA GLU A 119 1.88 0.01 -2.34
C GLU A 119 1.40 1.20 -3.19
N GLN A 120 0.56 0.97 -4.21
CA GLN A 120 -0.03 2.04 -5.00
C GLN A 120 -0.95 2.95 -4.18
N ARG A 121 -1.69 2.37 -3.22
CA ARG A 121 -2.59 3.08 -2.33
C ARG A 121 -1.80 3.94 -1.33
N ILE A 122 -0.75 3.38 -0.72
CA ILE A 122 0.17 4.13 0.15
C ILE A 122 0.83 5.29 -0.63
N LEU A 123 1.31 5.03 -1.85
CA LEU A 123 1.90 6.06 -2.70
C LEU A 123 0.92 7.21 -2.98
N LYS A 124 -0.36 6.91 -3.20
CA LYS A 124 -1.40 7.92 -3.38
C LYS A 124 -1.58 8.78 -2.12
N MET A 125 -1.65 8.17 -0.94
CA MET A 125 -1.76 8.92 0.33
C MET A 125 -0.54 9.80 0.60
N LEU A 126 0.67 9.29 0.30
CA LEU A 126 1.91 10.07 0.41
C LEU A 126 1.90 11.27 -0.54
N GLN A 127 1.45 11.09 -1.78
CA GLN A 127 1.32 12.18 -2.74
C GLN A 127 0.33 13.24 -2.27
N GLU A 128 -0.86 12.83 -1.81
CA GLU A 128 -1.89 13.76 -1.28
C GLU A 128 -1.36 14.56 -0.09
N THR A 129 -0.61 13.92 0.82
CA THR A 129 0.02 14.59 1.97
C THR A 129 1.12 15.57 1.53
N SER A 130 1.93 15.18 0.54
CA SER A 130 2.99 16.02 -0.02
C SER A 130 2.43 17.24 -0.75
N ASP A 131 1.37 17.06 -1.53
CA ASP A 131 0.72 18.14 -2.28
C ASP A 131 0.11 19.16 -1.32
N PHE A 132 -0.56 18.69 -0.27
CA PHE A 132 -1.05 19.56 0.80
C PHE A 132 0.10 20.37 1.45
N HIS A 133 1.23 19.71 1.76
CA HIS A 133 2.38 20.38 2.36
C HIS A 133 3.02 21.43 1.42
N ALA A 134 3.04 21.19 0.12
CA ALA A 134 3.57 22.15 -0.86
C ALA A 134 2.71 23.42 -0.96
N GLU A 135 1.39 23.30 -0.84
CA GLU A 135 0.46 24.45 -0.86
C GLU A 135 0.28 25.10 0.52
N PHE A 136 0.69 24.41 1.59
CA PHE A 136 0.44 24.75 2.98
C PHE A 136 0.81 26.20 3.34
N GLU A 137 2.07 26.60 3.11
CA GLU A 137 2.55 27.92 3.52
C GLU A 137 1.77 29.06 2.85
N SER A 138 1.30 28.82 1.62
CA SER A 138 0.50 29.80 0.87
C SER A 138 -0.98 29.85 1.28
N SER A 139 -1.47 28.81 1.96
CA SER A 139 -2.89 28.64 2.32
C SER A 139 -3.16 28.79 3.82
N LEU A 140 -2.13 28.78 4.67
CA LEU A 140 -2.28 28.91 6.12
C LEU A 140 -2.84 30.29 6.49
N ASN A 141 -4.04 30.30 7.08
CA ASN A 141 -4.80 31.49 7.44
C ASN A 141 -5.10 32.44 6.26
N VAL A 142 -5.05 31.91 5.03
CA VAL A 142 -5.38 32.65 3.80
C VAL A 142 -6.66 32.08 3.21
N PHE A 143 -7.67 32.94 3.05
CA PHE A 143 -8.95 32.56 2.48
C PHE A 143 -8.95 32.68 0.96
N SER A 144 -9.58 31.71 0.31
CA SER A 144 -9.80 31.67 -1.14
C SER A 144 -11.16 31.03 -1.47
N ILE A 145 -11.65 31.19 -2.70
CA ILE A 145 -12.81 30.41 -3.16
C ILE A 145 -12.30 29.16 -3.88
N ARG A 146 -12.75 27.99 -3.43
CA ARG A 146 -12.43 26.68 -4.04
C ARG A 146 -13.67 25.79 -4.09
N LYS A 147 -13.69 24.83 -4.99
CA LYS A 147 -14.73 23.78 -5.00
C LYS A 147 -14.33 22.69 -4.01
N ALA A 148 -15.21 22.38 -3.07
CA ALA A 148 -14.96 21.34 -2.09
C ALA A 148 -15.01 19.94 -2.73
N PRO A 149 -14.28 18.96 -2.17
CA PRO A 149 -14.46 17.56 -2.52
C PRO A 149 -15.89 17.09 -2.23
N VAL A 150 -16.34 16.08 -2.98
CA VAL A 150 -17.61 15.40 -2.70
C VAL A 150 -17.35 14.26 -1.75
N TYR A 151 -18.22 14.09 -0.76
CA TYR A 151 -18.09 13.05 0.26
C TYR A 151 -19.29 12.08 0.21
N GLU A 152 -19.01 10.79 0.34
CA GLU A 152 -20.02 9.78 0.67
C GLU A 152 -20.07 9.64 2.20
N ILE A 153 -21.24 9.82 2.80
CA ILE A 153 -21.41 9.64 4.25
C ILE A 153 -21.69 8.16 4.52
N LEU A 154 -20.82 7.53 5.31
CA LEU A 154 -20.92 6.14 5.70
C LEU A 154 -21.54 5.96 7.09
N GLY A 155 -21.42 6.97 7.96
CA GLY A 155 -21.91 6.93 9.33
C GLY A 155 -21.71 8.25 10.05
N GLU A 156 -22.20 8.31 11.28
CA GLU A 156 -22.10 9.47 12.17
C GLU A 156 -21.54 9.04 13.54
N LEU A 157 -20.72 9.90 14.13
CA LEU A 157 -20.29 9.81 15.53
C LEU A 157 -20.90 10.97 16.33
N SER A 158 -21.25 10.71 17.58
CA SER A 158 -21.75 11.77 18.47
C SER A 158 -20.64 12.78 18.85
N ALA A 159 -19.40 12.30 19.01
CA ALA A 159 -18.22 13.11 19.25
C ALA A 159 -16.95 12.34 18.85
N ILE A 160 -15.84 13.06 18.61
CA ILE A 160 -14.54 12.41 18.38
C ILE A 160 -14.09 11.56 19.59
N THR A 161 -14.57 11.90 20.80
CA THR A 161 -14.29 11.20 22.06
C THR A 161 -15.30 10.10 22.40
N ALA A 162 -16.27 9.80 21.53
CA ALA A 162 -17.27 8.75 21.75
C ALA A 162 -16.68 7.36 21.43
N PHE A 163 -15.68 6.94 22.20
CA PHE A 163 -14.87 5.74 21.95
C PHE A 163 -15.70 4.46 21.81
N GLU A 164 -16.82 4.39 22.54
CA GLU A 164 -17.79 3.30 22.49
C GLU A 164 -18.46 3.12 21.12
N GLU A 165 -18.52 4.17 20.30
CA GLU A 165 -19.14 4.12 18.97
C GLU A 165 -18.18 3.62 17.88
N TYR A 166 -16.87 3.72 18.09
CA TYR A 166 -15.85 3.42 17.07
C TYR A 166 -15.91 1.99 16.52
N PRO A 167 -16.05 0.93 17.35
CA PRO A 167 -16.03 -0.44 16.84
C PRO A 167 -17.08 -0.70 15.77
N GLU A 168 -18.30 -0.21 15.96
CA GLU A 168 -19.41 -0.44 15.04
C GLU A 168 -19.49 0.63 13.94
N LYS A 169 -19.34 1.91 14.31
CA LYS A 169 -19.64 3.03 13.41
C LYS A 169 -18.46 3.54 12.60
N ALA A 170 -17.22 3.17 12.95
CA ALA A 170 -16.02 3.57 12.21
C ALA A 170 -15.20 2.36 11.77
N LEU A 171 -14.71 1.56 12.72
CA LEU A 171 -13.84 0.42 12.45
C LEU A 171 -14.55 -0.71 11.69
N GLY A 172 -15.85 -0.89 11.92
CA GLY A 172 -16.66 -1.92 11.25
C GLY A 172 -16.95 -1.64 9.78
N ILE A 173 -16.77 -0.40 9.32
CA ILE A 173 -17.12 0.06 7.97
C ILE A 173 -15.90 0.50 7.13
N MET A 174 -14.73 0.62 7.74
CA MET A 174 -13.47 0.96 7.05
C MET A 174 -12.60 -0.28 6.80
N ASP A 175 -11.77 -0.25 5.76
CA ASP A 175 -10.69 -1.23 5.60
C ASP A 175 -9.54 -0.85 6.52
N GLN A 176 -9.47 -1.45 7.70
CA GLN A 176 -8.46 -1.11 8.73
C GLN A 176 -7.02 -1.40 8.32
N ASN A 177 -6.78 -2.20 7.27
CA ASN A 177 -5.42 -2.42 6.77
C ASN A 177 -4.98 -1.33 5.80
N ALA A 178 -5.95 -0.65 5.19
CA ALA A 178 -5.71 0.37 4.20
C ALA A 178 -5.90 1.78 4.79
N GLU A 179 -7.01 2.01 5.45
CA GLU A 179 -7.52 3.35 5.73
C GLU A 179 -7.15 3.80 7.14
N ASP A 180 -7.01 5.11 7.33
CA ASP A 180 -6.83 5.71 8.66
C ASP A 180 -8.08 6.51 9.08
N LEU A 181 -8.27 6.64 10.39
CA LEU A 181 -9.46 7.31 10.94
C LEU A 181 -9.47 8.82 10.63
N PHE A 182 -8.32 9.50 10.59
CA PHE A 182 -8.29 10.95 10.38
C PHE A 182 -8.72 11.30 8.95
N GLY A 183 -8.26 10.56 7.95
CA GLY A 183 -8.69 10.72 6.56
C GLY A 183 -10.15 10.35 6.31
N LYS A 184 -10.77 9.59 7.22
CA LYS A 184 -12.19 9.21 7.16
C LYS A 184 -13.12 10.13 7.95
N MET A 185 -12.60 11.03 8.77
CA MET A 185 -13.42 11.91 9.60
C MET A 185 -13.64 13.27 8.94
N LEU A 186 -14.90 13.68 8.86
CA LEU A 186 -15.31 15.03 8.46
C LEU A 186 -16.17 15.61 9.58
N ARG A 187 -15.79 16.76 10.13
CA ARG A 187 -16.56 17.45 11.15
C ARG A 187 -17.34 18.59 10.51
N GLU A 188 -18.64 18.58 10.71
CA GLU A 188 -19.52 19.70 10.43
C GLU A 188 -19.66 20.56 11.68
N ILE A 189 -19.54 21.87 11.49
CA ILE A 189 -19.70 22.88 12.53
C ILE A 189 -20.67 23.92 12.01
N THR A 190 -21.79 24.11 12.71
CA THR A 190 -22.77 25.15 12.40
C THR A 190 -22.53 26.37 13.25
N PHE A 191 -22.75 27.54 12.66
CA PHE A 191 -22.54 28.83 13.30
C PHE A 191 -23.47 29.90 12.72
N ASP A 192 -23.69 30.96 13.49
CA ASP A 192 -24.32 32.19 13.05
C ASP A 192 -23.42 33.39 13.34
N ARG A 193 -23.87 34.64 13.14
CA ARG A 193 -23.02 35.81 13.44
C ARG A 193 -22.69 36.00 14.92
N THR A 194 -23.38 35.33 15.83
CA THR A 194 -23.14 35.39 17.29
C THR A 194 -22.17 34.33 17.77
N GLY A 195 -21.97 33.26 17.00
CA GLY A 195 -20.95 32.24 17.27
C GLY A 195 -21.40 30.85 16.84
N TYR A 196 -20.84 29.85 17.52
CA TYR A 196 -21.10 28.43 17.29
C TYR A 196 -22.50 28.00 17.76
N THR A 197 -23.17 27.14 16.97
CA THR A 197 -24.52 26.66 17.27
C THR A 197 -24.63 25.13 17.34
N GLY A 198 -23.67 24.37 16.80
CA GLY A 198 -23.76 22.92 16.77
C GLY A 198 -22.63 22.23 15.99
N THR A 199 -22.49 20.91 16.20
CA THR A 199 -21.48 20.10 15.51
C THR A 199 -22.00 18.71 15.26
N LYS A 200 -21.50 18.09 14.19
CA LYS A 200 -21.72 16.69 13.86
C LYS A 200 -20.44 16.09 13.30
N MET A 201 -20.17 14.83 13.61
CA MET A 201 -19.04 14.08 13.06
C MET A 201 -19.55 13.05 12.06
N TYR A 202 -18.96 13.04 10.87
CA TYR A 202 -19.24 12.05 9.83
C TYR A 202 -18.04 11.14 9.62
N ILE A 203 -18.32 9.87 9.31
CA ILE A 203 -17.38 8.96 8.68
C ILE A 203 -17.65 8.99 7.17
N VAL A 204 -16.62 9.26 6.36
CA VAL A 204 -16.78 9.56 4.94
C VAL A 204 -15.81 8.84 4.01
N ASN A 205 -16.21 8.64 2.75
CA ASN A 205 -15.28 8.46 1.64
C ASN A 205 -15.15 9.78 0.88
N LYS A 206 -13.92 10.28 0.73
CA LYS A 206 -13.61 11.40 -0.17
C LYS A 206 -13.61 10.88 -1.61
N LEU A 207 -14.52 11.40 -2.44
CA LEU A 207 -14.65 10.99 -3.83
C LEU A 207 -13.83 11.88 -4.75
N ALA A 208 -13.24 11.26 -5.78
CA ALA A 208 -12.65 12.02 -6.87
C ALA A 208 -13.75 12.80 -7.63
N PRO A 209 -13.42 13.95 -8.26
CA PRO A 209 -14.39 14.78 -8.98
C PRO A 209 -15.18 14.05 -10.08
N GLU A 210 -14.72 12.88 -10.53
CA GLU A 210 -15.30 12.15 -11.64
C GLU A 210 -15.61 10.69 -11.28
N ARG A 211 -16.84 10.46 -10.85
CA ARG A 211 -17.66 9.27 -11.13
C ARG A 211 -19.06 9.59 -10.65
N LYS A 212 -20.08 9.20 -11.42
CA LYS A 212 -21.48 9.43 -11.08
C LYS A 212 -21.72 9.17 -9.60
N ALA A 213 -22.08 10.24 -8.92
CA ALA A 213 -22.36 10.28 -7.50
C ALA A 213 -23.42 9.23 -7.13
N PRO A 214 -23.17 8.29 -6.19
CA PRO A 214 -24.25 7.49 -5.63
C PRO A 214 -25.30 8.38 -4.94
N PRO A 215 -26.54 7.91 -4.70
CA PRO A 215 -27.51 8.64 -3.89
C PRO A 215 -27.00 8.77 -2.44
N GLY A 216 -27.18 9.93 -1.80
CA GLY A 216 -26.75 10.16 -0.41
C GLY A 216 -25.37 10.79 -0.23
N LEU A 217 -24.84 11.47 -1.26
CA LEU A 217 -23.60 12.24 -1.12
C LEU A 217 -23.82 13.61 -0.48
N LEU A 218 -22.78 14.04 0.21
CA LEU A 218 -22.56 15.41 0.61
C LEU A 218 -21.75 16.12 -0.48
N ASP A 219 -22.47 16.82 -1.37
CA ASP A 219 -21.87 17.79 -2.30
C ASP A 219 -21.95 19.18 -1.67
N ILE A 220 -20.81 19.63 -1.15
CA ILE A 220 -20.68 20.90 -0.43
C ILE A 220 -20.67 22.09 -1.42
N GLY A 221 -20.25 21.86 -2.67
CA GLY A 221 -20.17 22.88 -3.71
C GLY A 221 -19.03 23.88 -3.54
N SER A 222 -19.24 25.10 -4.01
CA SER A 222 -18.28 26.20 -3.90
C SER A 222 -18.17 26.67 -2.45
N CYS A 223 -16.94 26.84 -1.98
CA CYS A 223 -16.63 27.18 -0.59
C CYS A 223 -15.62 28.31 -0.50
N MET A 224 -15.76 29.11 0.56
CA MET A 224 -14.62 29.79 1.15
C MET A 224 -13.74 28.72 1.83
N TYR A 225 -12.50 28.63 1.38
CA TYR A 225 -11.50 27.66 1.82
C TYR A 225 -10.36 28.36 2.56
N THR A 226 -9.89 27.75 3.64
CA THR A 226 -8.62 28.11 4.30
C THR A 226 -7.99 26.86 4.91
N VAL A 227 -6.68 26.92 5.15
CA VAL A 227 -6.00 26.01 6.08
C VAL A 227 -5.80 26.73 7.41
N THR A 228 -6.00 26.02 8.53
CA THR A 228 -5.70 26.55 9.86
C THR A 228 -4.98 25.50 10.70
N GLU A 229 -4.52 25.88 11.88
CA GLU A 229 -3.91 24.96 12.84
C GLU A 229 -4.49 25.10 14.25
N SER A 230 -4.51 23.99 14.97
CA SER A 230 -4.76 23.92 16.42
C SER A 230 -3.62 23.12 17.07
N GLY A 231 -3.17 23.56 18.25
CA GLY A 231 -2.30 22.76 19.09
C GLY A 231 -3.15 22.03 20.13
N ARG A 232 -3.06 20.70 20.28
CA ARG A 232 -3.91 19.97 21.24
C ARG A 232 -3.66 20.40 22.69
N PHE A 233 -4.46 21.34 23.19
CA PHE A 233 -4.70 21.62 24.61
C PHE A 233 -6.21 21.93 24.76
N ASN A 234 -6.79 21.66 25.93
CA ASN A 234 -8.24 21.57 26.16
C ASN A 234 -9.12 22.77 25.72
N ASP A 235 -8.54 23.92 25.34
CA ASP A 235 -9.26 25.11 24.85
C ASP A 235 -8.86 25.53 23.41
N ALA A 236 -7.93 24.82 22.78
CA ALA A 236 -7.34 25.23 21.51
C ALA A 236 -8.27 25.01 20.31
N ASP A 237 -9.13 23.99 20.36
CA ASP A 237 -10.11 23.74 19.29
C ASP A 237 -11.19 24.83 19.27
N ASP A 238 -11.68 25.25 20.43
CA ASP A 238 -12.66 26.34 20.54
C ASP A 238 -12.05 27.68 20.10
N ALA A 239 -10.79 27.94 20.48
CA ALA A 239 -10.05 29.11 20.02
C ALA A 239 -9.85 29.08 18.49
N MET A 240 -9.45 27.94 17.93
CA MET A 240 -9.27 27.78 16.48
C MET A 240 -10.60 27.99 15.75
N ILE A 241 -11.70 27.39 16.21
CA ILE A 241 -13.03 27.55 15.60
C ILE A 241 -13.48 29.02 15.69
N GLY A 242 -13.25 29.68 16.83
CA GLY A 242 -13.52 31.10 17.02
C GLY A 242 -12.73 31.99 16.05
N GLU A 243 -11.45 31.68 15.82
CA GLU A 243 -10.62 32.42 14.84
C GLU A 243 -11.11 32.21 13.40
N ILE A 244 -11.45 30.98 13.01
CA ILE A 244 -12.06 30.71 11.68
C ILE A 244 -13.33 31.52 11.52
N HIS A 245 -14.19 31.54 12.55
CA HIS A 245 -15.46 32.25 12.55
C HIS A 245 -15.26 33.76 12.34
N GLU A 246 -14.46 34.41 13.19
CA GLU A 246 -14.25 35.86 13.14
C GLU A 246 -13.57 36.28 11.82
N ARG A 247 -12.48 35.62 11.46
CA ARG A 247 -11.72 35.97 10.25
C ARG A 247 -12.47 35.61 8.98
N GLY A 248 -13.18 34.49 8.98
CA GLY A 248 -13.99 34.01 7.87
C GLY A 248 -15.12 34.99 7.52
N TYR A 249 -15.90 35.43 8.51
CA TYR A 249 -16.95 36.44 8.28
C TYR A 249 -16.37 37.79 7.84
N ARG A 250 -15.25 38.24 8.43
CA ARG A 250 -14.59 39.47 8.01
C ARG A 250 -14.13 39.41 6.54
N TRP A 251 -13.53 38.29 6.14
CA TRP A 251 -13.11 38.09 4.76
C TRP A 251 -14.30 38.02 3.82
N ALA A 252 -15.35 37.27 4.18
CA ALA A 252 -16.56 37.13 3.39
C ALA A 252 -17.27 38.48 3.16
N ASP A 253 -17.44 39.28 4.22
CA ASP A 253 -18.03 40.63 4.14
C ASP A 253 -17.18 41.55 3.22
N ALA A 254 -15.84 41.47 3.30
CA ALA A 254 -14.94 42.26 2.46
C ALA A 254 -14.97 41.87 0.97
N HIS A 255 -15.34 40.63 0.66
CA HIS A 255 -15.41 40.09 -0.72
C HIS A 255 -16.85 39.95 -1.22
N ASN A 256 -17.83 40.45 -0.47
CA ASN A 256 -19.27 40.35 -0.78
C ASN A 256 -19.74 38.90 -0.98
N VAL A 257 -19.18 37.97 -0.21
CA VAL A 257 -19.52 36.55 -0.19
C VAL A 257 -20.46 36.27 0.98
N LYS A 258 -21.53 35.51 0.75
CA LYS A 258 -22.44 35.07 1.81
C LYS A 258 -22.17 33.63 2.17
N LEU A 259 -21.91 33.37 3.45
CA LEU A 259 -21.69 32.03 4.00
C LEU A 259 -23.01 31.38 4.41
N LYS A 260 -23.16 30.08 4.18
CA LYS A 260 -24.36 29.30 4.55
C LYS A 260 -24.48 28.97 6.06
N GLY A 261 -23.57 29.47 6.90
CA GLY A 261 -23.59 29.23 8.36
C GLY A 261 -23.12 27.84 8.79
N VAL A 262 -22.31 27.18 7.95
CA VAL A 262 -21.71 25.88 8.24
C VAL A 262 -20.27 25.85 7.72
N VAL A 263 -19.40 25.11 8.39
CA VAL A 263 -18.04 24.80 7.92
C VAL A 263 -17.78 23.32 8.12
N TYR A 264 -17.16 22.72 7.12
CA TYR A 264 -16.70 21.34 7.15
C TYR A 264 -15.19 21.34 7.34
N ILE A 265 -14.69 20.66 8.38
CA ILE A 265 -13.27 20.56 8.67
C ILE A 265 -12.80 19.11 8.71
N ASN A 266 -11.60 18.87 8.20
CA ASN A 266 -10.90 17.59 8.26
C ASN A 266 -9.42 17.83 8.60
N ILE A 267 -8.80 16.87 9.29
CA ILE A 267 -7.35 16.92 9.55
C ILE A 267 -6.63 16.56 8.25
N ALA A 268 -5.71 17.42 7.83
CA ALA A 268 -4.92 17.23 6.62
C ALA A 268 -3.45 16.89 6.92
N LEU A 269 -2.92 17.37 8.05
CA LEU A 269 -1.56 17.04 8.48
C LEU A 269 -1.46 17.06 10.01
N VAL A 270 -0.65 16.16 10.55
CA VAL A 270 -0.26 16.14 11.96
C VAL A 270 1.25 16.32 12.03
N ALA A 271 1.70 17.31 12.80
CA ALA A 271 3.12 17.56 13.03
C ALA A 271 3.42 17.71 14.53
N PHE A 272 4.70 17.71 14.86
CA PHE A 272 5.18 17.95 16.20
C PHE A 272 6.24 19.05 16.15
N GLN A 273 6.11 20.04 17.03
CA GLN A 273 7.13 21.06 17.25
C GLN A 273 7.32 21.23 18.76
N ASP A 274 8.56 21.15 19.23
CA ASP A 274 8.90 21.28 20.66
C ASP A 274 8.08 20.35 21.57
N GLN A 275 7.89 19.09 21.16
CA GLN A 275 7.07 18.07 21.84
C GLN A 275 5.57 18.42 21.94
N LYS A 276 5.09 19.40 21.17
CA LYS A 276 3.69 19.77 21.08
C LYS A 276 3.11 19.33 19.74
N GLU A 277 1.97 18.68 19.80
CA GLU A 277 1.16 18.35 18.63
C GLU A 277 0.65 19.62 17.95
N ARG A 278 0.78 19.65 16.62
CA ARG A 278 0.17 20.65 15.73
C ARG A 278 -0.72 19.90 14.74
N LEU A 279 -2.01 20.18 14.77
CA LEU A 279 -3.00 19.64 13.85
C LEU A 279 -3.33 20.70 12.82
N PHE A 280 -3.20 20.36 11.55
CA PHE A 280 -3.58 21.24 10.45
C PHE A 280 -4.90 20.79 9.86
N PHE A 281 -5.82 21.73 9.71
CA PHE A 281 -7.17 21.49 9.23
C PHE A 281 -7.39 22.20 7.91
N GLU A 282 -8.00 21.50 6.97
CA GLU A 282 -8.71 22.15 5.88
C GLU A 282 -10.09 22.56 6.37
N ALA A 283 -10.51 23.79 6.05
CA ALA A 283 -11.83 24.30 6.40
C ALA A 283 -12.57 24.75 5.15
N TRP A 284 -13.76 24.19 4.94
CA TRP A 284 -14.62 24.40 3.78
C TRP A 284 -15.94 25.01 4.23
N ALA A 285 -16.10 26.33 4.08
CA ALA A 285 -17.32 27.06 4.43
C ALA A 285 -18.15 27.32 3.15
N PRO A 286 -19.30 26.65 2.95
CA PRO A 286 -20.09 26.80 1.74
C PRO A 286 -20.63 28.21 1.57
N ILE A 287 -20.65 28.66 0.32
CA ILE A 287 -21.15 29.99 -0.04
C ILE A 287 -22.53 29.88 -0.71
N GLU A 288 -23.35 30.93 -0.59
CA GLU A 288 -24.54 31.09 -1.42
C GLU A 288 -24.11 31.31 -2.87
N GLU A 289 -24.72 30.58 -3.80
CA GLU A 289 -24.58 30.85 -5.24
C GLU A 289 -25.64 31.89 -5.63
N ASP A 290 -25.24 32.90 -6.40
CA ASP A 290 -26.12 33.97 -6.89
C ASP A 290 -27.23 33.49 -7.82
#